data_AF-A0A425WGF8-F1
#
_entry.id   AF-A0A425WGF8-F1
#
_cell.length_a   1.000
_cell.length_b   1.000
_cell.length_c   1.000
_cell.angle_alpha   90.00
_cell.angle_beta   90.00
_cell.angle_gamma   90.00
#
_symmetry.space_group_name_H-M   'P 1'
#
loop_
_entity.id
_entity.type
_entity.pdbx_description
1 polymer ?
#
loop_
_entity_poly.entity_id
_entity_poly.type
_entity_poly.pdbx_seq_one_letter_code
_entity_poly.pdbx_strand_id
1 'polypeptide(L)'
;MKYNPFIESGSEREGDMKNIFLAALLGAATAADFKRGKIPNKLIIFGYLTGLMIRITEGGPAGLALGILEGLLTLAAFYIFYLTGAVGAGDVKLLSVIGLFSGIVFAVRTAFYSLLAAGVVAAIYLLKSGEAAARFQEFFSHIGICISQKKLIRYRTSGDKGNLHYALYISIGFLVALALGKEFR
;
A
#
# COMPACT_ATOMS: atom_id res chain seq x y z
N MET A 1 6.21 -32.91 21.19
CA MET A 1 5.53 -31.67 20.78
C MET A 1 4.06 -32.02 20.57
N LYS A 2 3.16 -31.69 21.51
CA LYS A 2 1.73 -32.01 21.39
C LYS A 2 1.07 -30.93 20.54
N TYR A 3 0.54 -31.31 19.38
CA TYR A 3 -0.36 -30.49 18.56
C TYR A 3 -1.57 -30.09 19.43
N ASN A 4 -1.74 -28.78 19.71
CA ASN A 4 -2.86 -28.27 20.50
C ASN A 4 -3.75 -27.40 19.61
N PRO A 5 -4.82 -27.96 19.04
CA PRO A 5 -5.67 -27.27 18.05
C PRO A 5 -6.36 -26.02 18.61
N PHE A 6 -6.45 -25.87 19.93
CA PHE A 6 -7.06 -24.70 20.56
C PHE A 6 -6.20 -23.43 20.43
N ILE A 7 -4.87 -23.54 20.52
CA ILE A 7 -3.94 -22.41 20.40
C ILE A 7 -3.85 -21.95 18.94
N GLU A 8 -3.86 -22.89 18.01
CA GLU A 8 -3.81 -22.61 16.57
C GLU A 8 -5.09 -21.89 16.10
N SER A 9 -6.26 -22.34 16.57
CA SER A 9 -7.55 -21.69 16.28
C SER A 9 -7.67 -20.26 16.83
N GLY A 10 -6.98 -19.93 17.92
CA GLY A 10 -6.93 -18.58 18.49
C GLY A 10 -6.03 -17.65 17.67
N SER A 11 -4.85 -18.13 17.29
CA SER A 11 -3.89 -17.41 16.44
C SER A 11 -4.46 -17.10 15.05
N GLU A 12 -5.19 -18.05 14.45
CA GLU A 12 -5.84 -17.83 13.15
C GLU A 12 -6.94 -16.76 13.21
N ARG A 13 -7.78 -16.79 14.25
CA ARG A 13 -8.86 -15.80 14.45
C ARG A 13 -8.31 -14.39 14.68
N GLU A 14 -7.22 -14.27 15.43
CA GLU A 14 -6.56 -12.98 15.66
C GLU A 14 -5.94 -12.43 14.37
N GLY A 15 -5.31 -13.30 13.56
CA GLY A 15 -4.82 -12.95 12.23
C GLY A 15 -5.92 -12.47 11.29
N ASP A 16 -7.05 -13.17 11.22
CA ASP A 16 -8.19 -12.79 10.37
C ASP A 16 -8.80 -11.44 10.83
N MET A 17 -8.89 -11.18 12.13
CA MET A 17 -9.42 -9.92 12.65
C MET A 17 -8.56 -8.71 12.28
N LYS A 18 -7.22 -8.85 12.32
CA LYS A 18 -6.29 -7.81 11.83
C LYS A 18 -6.47 -7.55 10.34
N ASN A 19 -6.60 -8.60 9.55
CA ASN A 19 -6.73 -8.51 8.10
C ASN A 19 -8.03 -7.81 7.70
N ILE A 20 -9.15 -8.11 8.40
CA ILE A 20 -10.44 -7.43 8.21
C ILE A 20 -10.31 -5.94 8.56
N PHE A 21 -9.67 -5.62 9.69
CA PHE A 21 -9.44 -4.23 10.08
C PHE A 21 -8.61 -3.47 9.05
N LEU A 22 -7.51 -4.05 8.57
CA LEU A 22 -6.68 -3.46 7.53
C LEU A 22 -7.45 -3.28 6.22
N ALA A 23 -8.25 -4.26 5.79
CA ALA A 23 -9.09 -4.13 4.61
C ALA A 23 -10.10 -2.97 4.76
N ALA A 24 -10.70 -2.81 5.93
CA ALA A 24 -11.60 -1.69 6.22
C ALA A 24 -10.86 -0.34 6.22
N LEU A 25 -9.66 -0.27 6.82
CA LEU A 25 -8.81 0.91 6.83
C LEU A 25 -8.40 1.32 5.41
N LEU A 26 -8.00 0.35 4.59
CA LEU A 26 -7.65 0.54 3.19
C LEU A 26 -8.86 0.99 2.36
N GLY A 27 -10.02 0.36 2.56
CA GLY A 27 -11.27 0.80 1.93
C GLY A 27 -11.66 2.23 2.31
N ALA A 28 -11.49 2.61 3.58
CA ALA A 28 -11.69 3.98 4.03
C ALA A 28 -10.66 4.95 3.43
N ALA A 29 -9.41 4.53 3.29
CA ALA A 29 -8.36 5.31 2.63
C ALA A 29 -8.69 5.53 1.16
N THR A 30 -9.10 4.49 0.44
CA THR A 30 -9.58 4.54 -0.94
C THR A 30 -10.79 5.48 -1.05
N ALA A 31 -11.81 5.34 -0.20
CA ALA A 31 -12.98 6.22 -0.21
C ALA A 31 -12.64 7.70 0.06
N ALA A 32 -11.68 7.95 0.96
CA ALA A 32 -11.19 9.30 1.23
C ALA A 32 -10.37 9.86 0.06
N ASP A 33 -9.58 9.01 -0.60
CA ASP A 33 -8.83 9.36 -1.80
C ASP A 33 -9.77 9.73 -2.95
N PHE A 34 -10.84 8.97 -3.18
CA PHE A 34 -11.89 9.32 -4.14
C PHE A 34 -12.61 10.63 -3.82
N LYS A 35 -12.88 10.92 -2.54
CA LYS A 35 -13.63 12.12 -2.14
C LYS A 35 -12.80 13.39 -2.10
N ARG A 36 -11.50 13.30 -1.81
CA ARG A 36 -10.65 14.48 -1.51
C ARG A 36 -9.32 14.50 -2.27
N GLY A 37 -9.00 13.45 -3.03
CA GLY A 37 -7.71 13.26 -3.72
C GLY A 37 -6.50 13.19 -2.79
N LYS A 38 -6.74 12.96 -1.49
CA LYS A 38 -5.73 12.93 -0.43
C LYS A 38 -6.16 11.99 0.68
N ILE A 39 -5.27 11.07 1.04
CA ILE A 39 -5.42 10.23 2.24
C ILE A 39 -5.29 11.13 3.49
N PRO A 40 -6.30 11.19 4.37
CA PRO A 40 -6.25 12.01 5.56
C PRO A 40 -5.25 11.43 6.57
N ASN A 41 -4.32 12.26 7.05
CA ASN A 41 -3.35 11.87 8.08
C ASN A 41 -4.02 11.31 9.34
N LYS A 42 -5.26 11.71 9.65
CA LYS A 42 -6.04 11.16 10.77
C LYS A 42 -6.24 9.65 10.65
N LEU A 43 -6.46 9.13 9.44
CA LEU A 43 -6.66 7.70 9.20
C LEU A 43 -5.35 6.91 9.37
N ILE A 44 -4.24 7.49 8.92
CA ILE A 44 -2.89 6.94 9.12
C ILE A 44 -2.57 6.89 10.62
N ILE A 45 -2.80 7.97 11.36
CA ILE A 45 -2.59 8.03 12.81
C ILE A 45 -3.46 6.99 13.52
N PHE A 46 -4.73 6.86 13.12
CA PHE A 46 -5.63 5.85 13.67
C PHE A 46 -5.10 4.44 13.44
N GLY A 47 -4.63 4.13 12.22
CA GLY A 47 -4.00 2.85 11.91
C GLY A 47 -2.74 2.60 12.75
N TYR A 48 -1.86 3.58 12.91
CA TYR A 48 -0.68 3.44 13.78
C TYR A 48 -1.05 3.16 15.23
N LEU A 49 -2.03 3.88 15.79
CA LEU A 49 -2.47 3.69 17.17
C LEU A 49 -3.05 2.29 17.40
N THR A 50 -3.95 1.84 16.52
CA THR A 50 -4.57 0.52 16.66
C THR A 50 -3.55 -0.60 16.44
N GLY A 51 -2.65 -0.44 15.47
CA GLY A 51 -1.60 -1.43 15.22
C GLY A 51 -0.61 -1.55 16.38
N LEU A 52 -0.23 -0.43 17.00
CA LEU A 52 0.63 -0.45 18.19
C LEU A 52 -0.06 -1.11 19.37
N MET A 53 -1.35 -0.85 19.58
CA MET A 53 -2.12 -1.53 20.63
C MET A 53 -2.15 -3.04 20.43
N ILE A 54 -2.42 -3.49 19.21
CA ILE A 54 -2.44 -4.93 18.88
C ILE A 54 -1.06 -5.56 19.09
N ARG A 55 0.01 -4.90 18.66
CA ARG A 55 1.38 -5.39 18.86
C ARG A 55 1.78 -5.44 20.35
N ILE A 56 1.26 -4.52 21.16
CA ILE A 56 1.42 -4.55 22.62
C ILE A 56 0.70 -5.76 23.23
N THR A 57 -0.50 -6.10 22.76
CA THR A 57 -1.27 -7.20 23.35
C THR A 57 -0.70 -8.57 22.98
N GLU A 58 -0.08 -8.68 21.80
CA GLU A 58 0.49 -9.95 21.31
C GLU A 58 1.87 -10.27 21.88
N GLY A 59 2.73 -9.26 22.00
CA GLY A 59 4.14 -9.47 22.34
C GLY A 59 4.65 -8.55 23.44
N GLY A 60 3.77 -7.81 24.11
CA GLY A 60 4.14 -6.83 25.13
C GLY A 60 5.07 -5.74 24.58
N PRO A 61 6.04 -5.27 25.37
CA PRO A 61 7.01 -4.26 24.94
C PRO A 61 7.87 -4.70 23.75
N ALA A 62 8.19 -5.99 23.64
CA ALA A 62 8.97 -6.54 22.53
C ALA A 62 8.16 -6.52 21.22
N GLY A 63 6.88 -6.89 21.28
CA GLY A 63 5.96 -6.79 20.14
C GLY A 63 5.81 -5.36 19.64
N LEU A 64 5.74 -4.38 20.54
CA LEU A 64 5.70 -2.96 20.19
C LEU A 64 6.98 -2.48 19.49
N ALA A 65 8.15 -2.84 20.02
CA ALA A 65 9.43 -2.48 19.41
C ALA A 65 9.56 -3.08 17.99
N LEU A 66 9.15 -4.35 17.82
CA LEU A 66 9.10 -5.01 16.52
C LEU A 66 8.13 -4.33 15.55
N GLY A 67 6.90 -4.03 15.99
CA GLY A 67 5.91 -3.34 15.14
C GLY A 67 6.38 -1.96 14.67
N ILE A 68 7.01 -1.18 15.56
CA ILE A 68 7.61 0.12 15.20
C ILE A 68 8.74 -0.09 14.20
N LEU A 69 9.62 -1.07 14.43
CA LEU A 69 10.74 -1.36 13.55
C LEU A 69 10.27 -1.78 12.16
N GLU A 70 9.29 -2.68 12.06
CA GLU A 70 8.73 -3.15 10.79
C GLU A 70 8.02 -2.01 10.04
N GLY A 71 7.26 -1.18 10.75
CA GLY A 71 6.62 0.00 10.17
C GLY A 71 7.65 1.01 9.66
N LEU A 72 8.70 1.29 10.43
CA LEU A 72 9.76 2.23 10.04
C LEU A 72 10.61 1.70 8.89
N LEU A 73 10.93 0.41 8.89
CA LEU A 73 11.69 -0.23 7.82
C LEU A 73 10.88 -0.25 6.51
N THR A 74 9.58 -0.54 6.60
CA THR A 74 8.67 -0.43 5.46
C THR A 74 8.59 1.01 4.96
N LEU A 75 8.44 1.98 5.86
CA LEU A 75 8.45 3.39 5.49
C LEU A 75 9.75 3.77 4.77
N ALA A 76 10.91 3.42 5.32
CA ALA A 76 12.21 3.71 4.74
C ALA A 76 12.39 3.06 3.37
N ALA A 77 11.99 1.80 3.23
CA ALA A 77 12.05 1.06 1.96
C ALA A 77 11.19 1.73 0.88
N PHE A 78 9.99 2.19 1.23
CA PHE A 78 9.09 2.84 0.27
C PHE A 78 9.32 4.35 0.11
N TYR A 79 10.08 4.97 1.02
CA TYR A 79 10.41 6.40 0.96
C TYR A 79 11.26 6.72 -0.26
N ILE A 80 12.10 5.80 -0.74
CA ILE A 80 12.87 5.99 -1.97
C ILE A 80 11.96 6.19 -3.20
N PHE A 81 10.80 5.52 -3.24
CA PHE A 81 9.79 5.69 -4.30
C PHE A 81 8.98 6.99 -4.15
N TYR A 82 8.90 7.54 -2.95
CA TYR A 82 8.38 8.90 -2.75
C TYR A 82 9.36 9.95 -3.29
N LEU A 83 10.67 9.76 -3.10
CA LEU A 83 11.69 10.68 -3.62
C LEU A 83 11.71 10.74 -5.15
N THR A 84 11.42 9.63 -5.83
CA THR A 84 11.27 9.60 -7.29
C THR A 84 9.97 10.24 -7.78
N GLY A 85 9.06 10.62 -6.87
CA GLY A 85 7.75 11.18 -7.20
C GLY A 85 6.76 10.18 -7.77
N ALA A 86 7.09 8.88 -7.76
CA ALA A 86 6.24 7.82 -8.30
C ALA A 86 5.04 7.50 -7.41
N VAL A 87 5.18 7.68 -6.09
CA VAL A 87 4.17 7.33 -5.09
C VAL A 87 3.91 8.52 -4.16
N GLY A 88 2.65 8.75 -3.78
CA GLY A 88 2.27 9.84 -2.88
C GLY A 88 2.77 9.62 -1.44
N ALA A 89 3.05 10.71 -0.73
CA ALA A 89 3.44 10.65 0.69
C ALA A 89 2.36 9.98 1.58
N GLY A 90 1.09 10.03 1.17
CA GLY A 90 0.00 9.35 1.87
C GLY A 90 0.06 7.83 1.71
N ASP A 91 0.35 7.37 0.49
CA ASP A 91 0.40 5.95 0.14
C ASP A 91 1.57 5.24 0.81
N VAL A 92 2.75 5.87 0.85
CA VAL A 92 3.93 5.34 1.55
C VAL A 92 3.66 5.19 3.06
N LYS A 93 2.93 6.14 3.65
CA LYS A 93 2.51 6.06 5.06
C LYS A 93 1.42 5.00 5.28
N LEU A 94 0.59 4.71 4.28
CA LEU A 94 -0.41 3.67 4.37
C LEU A 94 0.26 2.28 4.31
N LEU A 95 1.23 2.11 3.40
CA LEU A 95 2.06 0.90 3.32
C LEU A 95 2.85 0.65 4.62
N SER A 96 3.35 1.71 5.27
CA SER A 96 4.05 1.55 6.55
C SER A 96 3.11 1.11 7.68
N VAL A 97 1.82 1.49 7.65
CA VAL A 97 0.81 0.92 8.57
C VAL A 97 0.63 -0.57 8.29
N ILE A 98 0.52 -0.99 7.02
CA ILE A 98 0.44 -2.43 6.66
C ILE A 98 1.68 -3.18 7.19
N GLY A 99 2.87 -2.61 7.03
CA GLY A 99 4.12 -3.17 7.55
C GLY A 99 4.15 -3.30 9.07
N LEU A 100 3.57 -2.34 9.79
CA LEU A 100 3.45 -2.41 11.24
C LEU A 100 2.51 -3.54 11.71
N PHE A 101 1.44 -3.83 10.98
CA PHE A 101 0.49 -4.90 11.34
C PHE A 101 0.94 -6.30 10.91
N SER A 102 1.42 -6.42 9.68
CA SER A 102 1.63 -7.70 8.99
C SER A 102 3.09 -7.99 8.67
N GLY A 103 4.01 -7.08 9.04
CA GLY A 103 5.43 -7.18 8.78
C GLY A 103 5.84 -6.67 7.40
N ILE A 104 7.15 -6.45 7.23
CA ILE A 104 7.70 -5.85 6.01
C ILE A 104 7.51 -6.71 4.76
N VAL A 105 7.65 -8.04 4.88
CA VAL A 105 7.53 -8.96 3.74
C VAL A 105 6.13 -8.88 3.13
N PHE A 106 5.11 -8.83 3.98
CA PHE A 106 3.72 -8.72 3.55
C PHE A 106 3.43 -7.34 2.93
N ALA A 107 3.97 -6.27 3.50
CA ALA A 107 3.85 -4.94 2.94
C ALA A 107 4.52 -4.83 1.55
N VAL A 108 5.69 -5.43 1.37
CA VAL A 108 6.39 -5.48 0.08
C VAL A 108 5.60 -6.29 -0.95
N ARG A 109 5.05 -7.46 -0.57
CA ARG A 109 4.14 -8.22 -1.44
C ARG A 109 2.92 -7.40 -1.86
N THR A 110 2.29 -6.73 -0.89
CA THR A 110 1.14 -5.86 -1.14
C THR A 110 1.48 -4.76 -2.14
N ALA A 111 2.62 -4.08 -1.94
CA ALA A 111 3.09 -3.05 -2.86
C ALA A 111 3.37 -3.61 -4.26
N PHE A 112 3.99 -4.78 -4.36
CA PHE A 112 4.27 -5.44 -5.64
C PHE A 112 2.98 -5.79 -6.39
N TYR A 113 1.99 -6.41 -5.73
CA TYR A 113 0.70 -6.71 -6.36
C TYR A 113 -0.08 -5.43 -6.71
N SER A 114 0.04 -4.37 -5.91
CA SER A 114 -0.57 -3.08 -6.23
C SER A 114 0.04 -2.46 -7.50
N LEU A 115 1.35 -2.58 -7.67
CA LEU A 115 2.06 -2.12 -8.87
C LEU A 115 1.63 -2.93 -10.10
N LEU A 116 1.52 -4.25 -9.97
CA LEU A 116 1.02 -5.11 -11.04
C LEU A 116 -0.41 -4.74 -11.44
N ALA A 117 -1.30 -4.54 -10.47
CA ALA A 117 -2.68 -4.14 -10.74
C ALA A 117 -2.76 -2.79 -11.46
N ALA A 118 -1.97 -1.81 -11.01
CA ALA A 118 -1.86 -0.52 -11.68
C ALA A 118 -1.31 -0.65 -13.12
N GLY A 119 -0.29 -1.50 -13.31
CA GLY A 119 0.29 -1.78 -14.62
C GLY A 119 -0.69 -2.44 -15.59
N VAL A 120 -1.50 -3.39 -15.13
CA VAL A 120 -2.54 -4.04 -15.95
C VAL A 120 -3.61 -3.02 -16.37
N VAL A 121 -4.08 -2.18 -15.46
CA VAL A 121 -5.08 -1.14 -15.79
C VAL A 121 -4.50 -0.13 -16.78
N ALA A 122 -3.25 0.29 -16.59
CA ALA A 122 -2.55 1.16 -17.51
C ALA A 122 -2.42 0.51 -18.90
N ALA A 123 -2.05 -0.77 -18.98
CA ALA A 123 -1.94 -1.51 -20.23
C ALA A 123 -3.28 -1.64 -20.96
N ILE A 124 -4.37 -1.94 -20.24
CA ILE A 124 -5.72 -2.02 -20.82
C ILE A 124 -6.16 -0.65 -21.38
N TYR A 125 -5.90 0.43 -20.64
CA TYR A 125 -6.21 1.78 -21.09
C TYR A 125 -5.44 2.12 -22.38
N LEU A 126 -4.15 1.76 -22.41
CA LEU A 126 -3.25 1.99 -23.53
C LEU A 126 -3.70 1.22 -24.79
N LEU A 127 -4.07 -0.05 -24.64
CA LEU A 127 -4.59 -0.89 -25.73
C LEU A 127 -5.91 -0.36 -26.29
N LYS A 128 -6.79 0.19 -25.44
CA LYS A 128 -8.06 0.78 -25.88
C LYS A 128 -7.92 2.12 -26.58
N SER A 129 -6.86 2.90 -26.29
CA SER A 129 -6.65 4.22 -26.89
C SER A 129 -6.10 4.19 -28.32
N GLY A 130 -5.56 3.07 -28.81
CA GLY A 130 -4.94 2.98 -30.15
C GLY A 130 -3.62 3.77 -30.32
N GLU A 131 -3.32 4.71 -29.42
CA GLU A 131 -2.12 5.56 -29.42
C GLU A 131 -1.01 5.03 -28.49
N ALA A 132 -0.91 3.70 -28.36
CA ALA A 132 -0.04 3.05 -27.39
C ALA A 132 1.44 3.46 -27.52
N ALA A 133 1.95 3.54 -28.74
CA ALA A 133 3.34 3.89 -29.01
C ALA A 133 3.65 5.37 -28.69
N ALA A 134 2.74 6.30 -29.00
CA ALA A 134 2.93 7.73 -28.80
C ALA A 134 2.92 8.10 -27.30
N ARG A 135 1.98 7.53 -26.53
CA ARG A 135 1.89 7.72 -25.08
C ARG A 135 3.06 7.07 -24.33
N PHE A 136 3.57 5.94 -24.83
CA PHE A 136 4.76 5.28 -24.27
C PHE A 136 6.03 6.09 -24.55
N GLN A 137 6.18 6.65 -25.76
CA GLN A 137 7.28 7.58 -26.08
C GLN A 137 7.23 8.86 -25.25
N GLU A 138 6.05 9.44 -25.01
CA GLU A 138 5.89 10.56 -24.08
C GLU A 138 6.30 10.15 -22.66
N PHE A 139 5.85 8.99 -22.16
CA PHE A 139 6.19 8.52 -20.82
C PHE A 139 7.70 8.31 -20.63
N PHE A 140 8.39 7.72 -21.63
CA PHE A 140 9.85 7.54 -21.61
C PHE A 140 10.62 8.87 -21.77
N SER A 141 10.13 9.78 -22.61
CA SER A 141 10.68 11.13 -22.75
C SER A 141 10.54 11.92 -21.43
N HIS A 142 9.39 11.82 -20.77
CA HIS A 142 9.14 12.44 -19.47
C HIS A 142 9.96 11.81 -18.34
N ILE A 143 10.18 10.48 -18.34
CA ILE A 143 11.11 9.82 -17.40
C ILE A 143 12.54 10.32 -17.61
N GLY A 144 13.00 10.45 -18.86
CA GLY A 144 14.33 10.99 -19.18
C GLY A 144 14.53 12.44 -18.76
N ILE A 145 13.48 13.26 -18.89
CA ILE A 145 13.49 14.68 -18.46
C ILE A 145 13.36 14.82 -16.92
N CYS A 146 12.57 13.98 -16.26
CA CYS A 146 12.43 13.95 -14.79
C CYS A 146 13.74 13.56 -14.07
N ILE A 147 14.56 12.71 -14.69
CA ILE A 147 15.89 12.35 -14.17
C ILE A 147 16.88 13.53 -14.32
N SER A 148 16.69 14.38 -15.35
CA SER A 148 17.62 15.46 -15.70
C SER A 148 17.28 16.82 -15.05
N GLN A 149 16.01 17.14 -14.80
CA GLN A 149 15.60 18.41 -14.23
C GLN A 149 14.94 18.23 -12.86
N LYS A 150 15.63 18.63 -11.79
CA LYS A 150 15.12 18.79 -10.41
C LYS A 150 14.01 19.87 -10.29
N LYS A 151 13.02 19.88 -11.18
CA LYS A 151 11.81 20.69 -11.07
C LYS A 151 10.61 19.83 -11.43
N LEU A 152 9.92 19.41 -10.36
CA LEU A 152 8.64 18.73 -10.35
C LEU A 152 7.61 19.49 -11.20
N ILE A 153 7.44 19.09 -12.46
CA ILE A 153 6.23 19.43 -13.19
C ILE A 153 5.12 18.63 -12.51
N ARG A 154 4.43 19.29 -11.59
CA ARG A 154 3.11 18.89 -11.11
C ARG A 154 2.26 18.72 -12.36
N TYR A 155 2.00 17.48 -12.77
CA TYR A 155 0.99 17.19 -13.78
C TYR A 155 -0.37 17.53 -13.15
N ARG A 156 -0.69 18.81 -13.13
CA ARG A 156 -2.02 19.30 -12.83
C ARG A 156 -2.77 19.15 -14.13
N THR A 157 -3.33 17.97 -14.33
CA THR A 157 -4.39 17.77 -15.32
C THR A 157 -5.56 18.64 -14.86
N SER A 158 -5.58 19.89 -15.32
CA SER A 158 -6.78 20.70 -15.37
C SER A 158 -7.74 19.98 -16.31
N GLY A 159 -8.73 19.30 -15.75
CA GLY A 159 -9.78 18.63 -16.50
C GLY A 159 -10.00 17.20 -16.03
N ASP A 160 -10.78 17.07 -14.95
CA ASP A 160 -11.80 16.04 -14.69
C ASP A 160 -11.80 14.76 -15.57
N LYS A 161 -10.70 14.01 -15.59
CA LYS A 161 -10.63 12.65 -16.14
C LYS A 161 -9.68 11.79 -15.32
N GLY A 162 -10.27 11.11 -14.34
CA GLY A 162 -9.74 9.91 -13.69
C GLY A 162 -8.38 10.08 -13.03
N ASN A 163 -8.33 10.70 -11.85
CA ASN A 163 -7.21 10.48 -10.94
C ASN A 163 -7.07 8.96 -10.74
N LEU A 164 -5.95 8.38 -11.14
CA LEU A 164 -5.61 7.01 -10.75
C LEU A 164 -5.35 7.04 -9.24
N HIS A 165 -6.39 6.75 -8.46
CA HIS A 165 -6.35 6.72 -7.01
C HIS A 165 -5.47 5.54 -6.58
N TYR A 166 -4.19 5.79 -6.26
CA TYR A 166 -3.20 4.75 -5.97
C TYR A 166 -3.63 3.88 -4.76
N ALA A 167 -4.36 4.48 -3.81
CA ALA A 167 -4.99 3.78 -2.70
C ALA A 167 -5.92 2.64 -3.14
N LEU A 168 -6.58 2.72 -4.30
CA LEU A 168 -7.41 1.63 -4.84
C LEU A 168 -6.55 0.41 -5.17
N TYR A 169 -5.41 0.63 -5.82
CA TYR A 169 -4.50 -0.45 -6.20
C TYR A 169 -3.83 -1.07 -4.98
N ILE A 170 -3.52 -0.29 -3.94
CA ILE A 170 -3.04 -0.84 -2.65
C ILE A 170 -4.10 -1.76 -2.05
N SER A 171 -5.38 -1.36 -2.05
CA SER A 171 -6.48 -2.20 -1.55
C SER A 171 -6.61 -3.51 -2.33
N ILE A 172 -6.55 -3.44 -3.66
CA ILE A 172 -6.59 -4.64 -4.52
C ILE A 172 -5.35 -5.52 -4.26
N GLY A 173 -4.16 -4.92 -4.23
CA GLY A 173 -2.91 -5.63 -3.97
C GLY A 173 -2.90 -6.30 -2.60
N PHE A 174 -3.51 -5.69 -1.59
CA PHE A 174 -3.65 -6.26 -0.25
C PHE A 174 -4.56 -7.49 -0.25
N LEU A 175 -5.72 -7.42 -0.93
CA LEU A 175 -6.63 -8.56 -1.06
C LEU A 175 -5.99 -9.72 -1.82
N VAL A 176 -5.26 -9.43 -2.89
CA VAL A 176 -4.50 -10.44 -3.66
C VAL A 176 -3.38 -11.04 -2.81
N ALA A 177 -2.64 -10.21 -2.06
CA ALA A 177 -1.60 -10.67 -1.16
C ALA A 177 -2.16 -11.57 -0.04
N LEU A 178 -3.35 -11.27 0.47
CA LEU A 178 -4.05 -12.11 1.45
C LEU A 178 -4.50 -13.43 0.84
N ALA A 179 -5.14 -13.40 -0.33
CA ALA A 179 -5.61 -14.60 -1.01
C ALA A 179 -4.45 -15.57 -1.31
N LEU A 180 -3.36 -15.06 -1.86
CA LEU A 180 -2.15 -15.84 -2.14
C LEU A 180 -1.35 -16.17 -0.88
N GLY A 181 -1.45 -15.37 0.18
CA GLY A 181 -0.81 -15.65 1.47
C GLY A 181 -1.45 -16.83 2.20
N LYS A 182 -2.75 -17.08 1.97
CA LYS A 182 -3.47 -18.25 2.51
C LYS A 182 -3.10 -19.57 1.80
N GLU A 183 -2.58 -19.50 0.57
CA GLU A 183 -2.17 -20.70 -0.19
C GLU A 183 -0.76 -21.21 0.16
N PHE A 184 0.08 -20.39 0.81
CA PHE A 184 1.48 -20.71 1.13
C PHE A 184 1.73 -20.95 2.63
N ARG A 185 0.68 -21.15 3.43
CA ARG A 185 0.78 -21.38 4.88
C ARG A 185 0.45 -22.81 5.26
#